data_AF-A0A9Q9SV23-F1
#
_entry.id   AF-A0A9Q9SV23-F1
#
_cell.length_a   1.000
_cell.length_b   1.000
_cell.length_c   1.000
_cell.angle_alpha   90.00
_cell.angle_beta   90.00
_cell.angle_gamma   90.00
#
_symmetry.space_group_name_H-M   'P 1'
#
loop_
_entity.id
_entity.type
_entity.pdbx_description
1 polymer ?
#
loop_
_entity_poly.entity_id
_entity_poly.type
_entity_poly.pdbx_seq_one_letter_code
_entity_poly.pdbx_strand_id
1 'polypeptide(L)'
;MLKAHRGKANHDLISWLQASNWHYCLRLPCDVLLHGPHRYPVEVSYLWPPLGEALFYRNVGLWLDGVHRCNLVLANVKGVKEPWAVITDQPPTLLCLWQYGLRFRVEELFIESQIRSQRSSKTLAFAQLLHA
;
A
#
# COMPACT_ATOMS: atom_id res chain seq x y z
N MET A 1 11.34 2.15 7.09
CA MET A 1 10.54 1.55 6.02
C MET A 1 9.32 2.40 5.74
N LEU A 2 9.22 3.00 4.55
CA LEU A 2 8.07 3.81 4.12
C LEU A 2 6.90 2.91 3.72
N LYS A 3 5.67 3.31 4.07
CA LYS A 3 4.44 2.57 3.74
C LYS A 3 3.41 3.52 3.13
N ALA A 4 2.92 3.21 1.95
CA ALA A 4 1.91 4.03 1.28
C ALA A 4 0.80 3.20 0.64
N HIS A 5 -0.39 3.79 0.59
CA HIS A 5 -1.57 3.19 -0.01
C HIS A 5 -1.66 3.46 -1.52
N ARG A 6 -2.57 2.74 -2.18
CA ARG A 6 -2.87 2.75 -3.62
C ARG A 6 -2.75 4.15 -4.25
N GLY A 7 -2.09 4.23 -5.40
CA GLY A 7 -2.01 5.44 -6.23
C GLY A 7 -0.98 6.49 -5.77
N LYS A 8 -0.15 6.16 -4.77
CA LYS A 8 0.96 7.03 -4.35
C LYS A 8 2.29 6.68 -5.00
N ALA A 9 2.41 5.49 -5.59
CA ALA A 9 3.58 5.13 -6.38
C ALA A 9 3.51 5.86 -7.73
N ASN A 10 4.52 6.69 -8.01
CA ASN A 10 4.76 7.33 -9.29
C ASN A 10 6.27 7.28 -9.59
N HIS A 11 6.66 7.66 -10.81
CA HIS A 11 8.06 7.63 -11.25
C HIS A 11 8.98 8.40 -10.31
N ASP A 12 8.61 9.62 -9.91
CA ASP A 12 9.45 10.47 -9.07
C ASP A 12 9.69 9.88 -7.68
N LEU A 13 8.63 9.37 -7.04
CA LEU A 13 8.72 8.75 -5.71
C LEU A 13 9.59 7.50 -5.75
N ILE A 14 9.41 6.64 -6.76
CA ILE A 14 10.23 5.43 -6.89
C ILE A 14 11.68 5.79 -7.21
N SER A 15 11.92 6.77 -8.09
CA SER A 15 13.27 7.28 -8.38
C SER A 15 13.96 7.79 -7.11
N TRP A 16 13.25 8.61 -6.33
CA TRP A 16 13.77 9.14 -5.08
C TRP A 16 14.05 8.02 -4.07
N LEU A 17 13.13 7.06 -3.93
CA LEU A 17 13.30 5.92 -3.02
C LEU A 17 14.51 5.07 -3.42
N GLN A 18 14.68 4.77 -4.71
CA GLN A 18 15.80 4.00 -5.26
C GLN A 18 17.15 4.74 -5.11
N ALA A 19 17.14 6.07 -5.14
CA ALA A 19 18.32 6.90 -4.87
C ALA A 19 18.57 7.13 -3.37
N SER A 20 17.63 6.76 -2.50
CA SER A 20 17.72 6.94 -1.06
C SER A 20 18.11 5.65 -0.34
N ASN A 21 18.44 5.76 0.95
CA ASN A 21 18.64 4.60 1.83
C ASN A 21 17.32 4.12 2.50
N TRP A 22 16.16 4.52 1.98
CA TRP A 22 14.87 4.19 2.59
C TRP A 22 14.27 2.93 1.98
N HIS A 23 14.14 1.89 2.80
CA HIS A 23 13.34 0.72 2.44
C HIS A 23 11.85 1.06 2.34
N TYR A 24 11.10 0.39 1.48
CA TYR A 24 9.68 0.67 1.27
C TYR A 24 8.80 -0.58 1.08
N CYS A 25 7.52 -0.41 1.40
CA CYS A 25 6.42 -1.31 1.04
C CYS A 25 5.24 -0.46 0.53
N LEU A 26 5.01 -0.42 -0.78
CA LEU A 26 3.98 0.43 -1.39
C LEU A 26 2.93 -0.42 -2.08
N ARG A 27 1.63 -0.14 -1.87
CA ARG A 27 0.56 -0.85 -2.58
C ARG A 27 0.37 -0.27 -3.98
N LEU A 28 0.42 -1.14 -4.99
CA LEU A 28 0.10 -0.79 -6.36
C LEU A 28 -1.42 -0.85 -6.62
N PRO A 29 -1.94 0.05 -7.48
CA PRO A 29 -3.21 -0.16 -8.17
C PRO A 29 -3.23 -1.44 -9.01
N CYS A 30 -4.42 -2.01 -9.24
CA CYS A 30 -4.59 -3.25 -10.00
C CYS A 30 -4.35 -3.08 -11.51
N ASP A 31 -4.44 -1.85 -12.01
CA ASP A 31 -4.30 -1.43 -13.40
C ASP A 31 -2.85 -1.08 -13.78
N VAL A 32 -1.89 -1.29 -12.88
CA VAL A 32 -0.46 -1.10 -13.17
C VAL A 32 0.04 -2.24 -14.05
N LEU A 33 0.76 -1.88 -15.12
CA LEU A 33 1.49 -2.82 -15.95
C LEU A 33 2.82 -3.21 -15.30
N LEU A 34 3.15 -4.50 -15.38
CA LEU A 34 4.37 -5.09 -14.86
C LEU A 34 5.15 -5.78 -15.97
N HIS A 35 6.46 -5.56 -15.98
CA HIS A 35 7.40 -6.25 -16.86
C HIS A 35 8.12 -7.35 -16.10
N GLY A 36 7.83 -8.60 -16.46
CA GLY A 36 8.62 -9.75 -16.03
C GLY A 36 9.87 -9.96 -16.91
N PRO A 37 10.48 -11.15 -16.83
CA PRO A 37 11.47 -11.61 -17.80
C PRO A 37 10.88 -11.95 -19.18
N HIS A 38 9.54 -12.01 -19.30
CA HIS A 38 8.84 -12.29 -20.55
C HIS A 38 8.58 -11.02 -21.39
N ARG A 39 8.33 -11.23 -22.70
CA ARG A 39 8.33 -10.19 -23.74
C ARG A 39 7.28 -9.07 -23.58
N TYR A 40 6.17 -9.32 -22.89
CA TYR A 40 5.04 -8.38 -22.86
C TYR A 40 4.68 -7.99 -21.42
N PRO A 41 4.41 -6.69 -21.17
CA PRO A 41 3.86 -6.26 -19.89
C PRO A 41 2.51 -6.92 -19.60
N VAL A 42 2.28 -7.23 -18.34
CA VAL A 42 1.02 -7.82 -17.85
C VAL A 42 0.47 -6.91 -16.75
N GLU A 43 -0.83 -6.64 -16.79
CA GLU A 43 -1.49 -5.87 -15.74
C GLU A 43 -1.59 -6.70 -14.46
N VAL A 44 -1.35 -6.05 -13.31
CA VAL A 44 -1.41 -6.67 -11.97
C VAL A 44 -2.71 -7.47 -11.76
N SER A 45 -3.83 -6.99 -12.30
CA SER A 45 -5.15 -7.61 -12.16
C SER A 45 -5.24 -9.05 -12.68
N TYR A 46 -4.35 -9.46 -13.59
CA TYR A 46 -4.31 -10.81 -14.14
C TYR A 46 -3.40 -11.77 -13.35
N LEU A 47 -2.67 -11.27 -12.36
CA LEU A 47 -1.65 -12.04 -11.64
C LEU A 47 -2.10 -12.49 -10.24
N TRP A 48 -3.37 -12.30 -9.90
CA TRP A 48 -3.86 -12.61 -8.55
C TRP A 48 -3.75 -14.10 -8.21
N PRO A 49 -3.20 -14.45 -7.04
CA PRO A 49 -3.22 -15.82 -6.58
C PRO A 49 -4.63 -16.25 -6.15
N PRO A 50 -4.84 -17.58 -6.01
CA PRO A 50 -6.02 -18.13 -5.35
C PRO A 50 -6.27 -17.53 -3.94
N LEU A 51 -7.52 -17.60 -3.48
CA LEU A 51 -7.90 -17.06 -2.19
C LEU A 51 -7.15 -17.74 -1.03
N GLY A 52 -6.47 -16.93 -0.21
CA GLY A 52 -5.65 -17.38 0.92
C GLY A 52 -4.18 -17.57 0.58
N GLU A 53 -3.77 -17.31 -0.66
CA GLU A 53 -2.39 -17.51 -1.12
C GLU A 53 -1.65 -16.19 -1.40
N ALA A 54 -0.32 -16.31 -1.53
CA ALA A 54 0.57 -15.23 -1.88
C ALA A 54 1.61 -15.67 -2.92
N LEU A 55 1.97 -14.77 -3.83
CA LEU A 55 3.02 -14.95 -4.84
C LEU A 55 4.10 -13.89 -4.68
N PHE A 56 5.33 -14.27 -5.00
CA PHE A 56 6.51 -13.44 -4.82
C PHE A 56 7.28 -13.34 -6.13
N TYR A 57 7.41 -12.13 -6.66
CA TYR A 57 8.18 -11.85 -7.86
C TYR A 57 9.37 -10.98 -7.52
N ARG A 58 10.52 -11.30 -8.12
CA ARG A 58 11.74 -10.51 -7.98
C ARG A 58 12.00 -9.74 -9.27
N ASN A 59 12.56 -8.55 -9.13
CA ASN A 59 13.06 -7.75 -10.25
C ASN A 59 12.02 -7.48 -11.37
N VAL A 60 10.78 -7.17 -10.97
CA VAL A 60 9.73 -6.75 -11.90
C VAL A 60 9.94 -5.30 -12.29
N GLY A 61 9.73 -4.97 -13.57
CA GLY A 61 9.67 -3.59 -14.05
C GLY A 61 8.27 -3.02 -13.85
N LEU A 62 8.18 -1.75 -13.48
CA LEU A 62 6.92 -1.04 -13.28
C LEU A 62 6.54 -0.19 -14.49
N TRP A 63 5.24 -0.04 -14.72
CA TRP A 63 4.65 0.76 -15.81
C TRP A 63 5.06 0.30 -17.20
N LEU A 64 4.58 0.98 -18.24
CA LEU A 64 4.79 0.61 -19.63
C LEU A 64 6.26 0.68 -20.08
N ASP A 65 7.05 1.55 -19.43
CA ASP A 65 8.47 1.72 -19.75
C ASP A 65 9.36 0.67 -19.08
N GLY A 66 8.88 0.02 -18.01
CA GLY A 66 9.63 -0.99 -17.26
C GLY A 66 10.94 -0.48 -16.64
N VAL A 67 11.11 0.85 -16.51
CA VAL A 67 12.38 1.48 -16.09
C VAL A 67 12.66 1.17 -14.62
N HIS A 68 11.65 1.34 -13.77
CA HIS A 68 11.82 1.11 -12.34
C HIS A 68 11.68 -0.37 -12.02
N ARG A 69 12.76 -0.96 -11.50
CA ARG A 69 12.80 -2.36 -11.07
C ARG A 69 12.64 -2.49 -9.56
N CYS A 70 11.81 -3.42 -9.12
CA CYS A 70 11.61 -3.74 -7.70
C CYS A 70 11.14 -5.19 -7.51
N ASN A 71 10.94 -5.60 -6.26
CA ASN A 71 10.28 -6.86 -5.93
C ASN A 71 8.79 -6.62 -5.70
N LEU A 72 7.99 -7.65 -5.88
CA LEU A 72 6.53 -7.60 -5.80
C LEU A 72 6.02 -8.78 -4.99
N VAL A 73 5.05 -8.49 -4.12
CA VAL A 73 4.27 -9.47 -3.39
C VAL A 73 2.81 -9.31 -3.76
N LEU A 74 2.20 -10.37 -4.26
CA LEU A 74 0.77 -10.45 -4.51
C LEU A 74 0.13 -11.32 -3.43
N ALA A 75 -1.03 -10.92 -2.91
CA ALA A 75 -1.75 -11.70 -1.92
C ALA A 75 -3.26 -11.54 -2.07
N ASN A 76 -3.97 -12.67 -2.04
CA ASN A 76 -5.42 -12.69 -2.02
C ASN A 76 -5.88 -13.05 -0.60
N VAL A 77 -5.90 -12.05 0.28
CA VAL A 77 -6.14 -12.25 1.72
C VAL A 77 -7.63 -12.50 1.98
N LYS A 78 -7.96 -13.44 2.87
CA LYS A 78 -9.35 -13.67 3.29
C LYS A 78 -9.86 -12.48 4.11
N GLY A 79 -11.10 -12.04 3.84
CA GLY A 79 -11.77 -11.00 4.62
C GLY A 79 -11.42 -9.56 4.22
N VAL A 80 -10.58 -9.35 3.19
CA VAL A 80 -10.38 -8.03 2.59
C VAL A 80 -11.12 -7.92 1.27
N LYS A 81 -11.58 -6.71 0.93
CA LYS A 81 -12.40 -6.46 -0.27
C LYS A 81 -11.63 -6.68 -1.58
N GLU A 82 -10.33 -6.45 -1.57
CA GLU A 82 -9.48 -6.49 -2.76
C GLU A 82 -8.15 -7.19 -2.44
N PRO A 83 -7.60 -7.97 -3.39
CA PRO A 83 -6.23 -8.45 -3.33
C PRO A 83 -5.21 -7.32 -3.18
N TRP A 84 -4.05 -7.67 -2.64
CA TRP A 84 -2.95 -6.75 -2.40
C TRP A 84 -1.82 -7.02 -3.38
N ALA A 85 -1.38 -5.97 -4.08
CA ALA A 85 -0.11 -5.94 -4.78
C ALA A 85 0.81 -4.95 -4.06
N VAL A 86 1.90 -5.43 -3.49
CA VAL A 86 2.84 -4.62 -2.70
C VAL A 86 4.22 -4.71 -3.31
N ILE A 87 4.80 -3.56 -3.69
CA ILE A 87 6.18 -3.47 -4.15
C ILE A 87 7.13 -3.13 -3.02
N THR A 88 8.36 -3.62 -3.12
CA THR A 88 9.42 -3.39 -2.14
C THR A 88 10.80 -3.52 -2.79
N ASP A 89 11.79 -2.81 -2.22
CA ASP A 89 13.21 -3.00 -2.51
C ASP A 89 13.81 -4.22 -1.79
N GLN A 90 13.12 -4.73 -0.77
CA GLN A 90 13.57 -5.87 0.04
C GLN A 90 13.18 -7.21 -0.57
N PRO A 91 13.79 -8.34 -0.16
CA PRO A 91 13.38 -9.66 -0.61
C PRO A 91 11.87 -9.88 -0.42
N PRO A 92 11.13 -10.31 -1.47
CA PRO A 92 9.67 -10.44 -1.39
C PRO A 92 9.33 -11.62 -0.50
N THR A 93 8.75 -11.34 0.67
CA THR A 93 8.37 -12.33 1.68
C THR A 93 7.01 -12.00 2.28
N LEU A 94 6.41 -12.94 3.02
CA LEU A 94 5.20 -12.67 3.80
C LEU A 94 5.38 -11.54 4.81
N LEU A 95 6.62 -11.30 5.28
CA LEU A 95 6.93 -10.20 6.18
C LEU A 95 6.59 -8.83 5.56
N CYS A 96 6.77 -8.67 4.25
CA CYS A 96 6.39 -7.43 3.55
C CYS A 96 4.88 -7.18 3.63
N LEU A 97 4.05 -8.22 3.52
CA LEU A 97 2.60 -8.11 3.66
C LEU A 97 2.20 -7.76 5.10
N TRP A 98 2.84 -8.40 6.08
CA TRP A 98 2.62 -8.08 7.49
C TRP A 98 3.02 -6.64 7.81
N GLN A 99 4.19 -6.21 7.34
CA GLN A 99 4.68 -4.84 7.49
C GLN A 99 3.75 -3.83 6.83
N TYR A 100 3.23 -4.12 5.64
CA TYR A 100 2.21 -3.31 4.98
C TYR A 100 0.90 -3.27 5.78
N GLY A 101 0.45 -4.41 6.33
CA GLY A 101 -0.76 -4.52 7.15
C GLY A 101 -0.74 -3.64 8.42
N LEU A 102 0.44 -3.37 8.99
CA LEU A 102 0.57 -2.44 10.13
C LEU A 102 0.07 -1.02 9.81
N ARG A 103 -0.05 -0.64 8.53
CA ARG A 103 -0.63 0.63 8.11
C ARG A 103 -2.08 0.80 8.58
N PHE A 104 -2.86 -0.28 8.68
CA PHE A 104 -4.25 -0.20 9.17
C PHE A 104 -4.33 0.31 10.61
N ARG A 105 -3.30 0.06 11.44
CA ARG A 105 -3.23 0.62 12.81
C ARG A 105 -3.13 2.14 12.82
N VAL A 106 -2.45 2.72 11.83
CA VAL A 106 -2.36 4.18 11.70
C VAL A 106 -3.71 4.77 11.27
N GLU A 107 -4.45 4.08 10.41
CA GLU A 107 -5.81 4.50 10.01
C GLU A 107 -6.78 4.47 11.19
N GLU A 108 -6.73 3.42 12.02
CA GLU A 108 -7.53 3.33 13.27
C GLU A 108 -7.26 4.53 14.19
N LEU A 109 -5.98 4.82 14.46
CA LEU A 109 -5.59 5.96 15.31
C LEU A 109 -6.07 7.31 14.76
N PHE A 110 -6.01 7.49 13.44
CA PHE A 110 -6.50 8.71 12.82
C PHE A 110 -8.03 8.83 12.96
N ILE A 111 -8.79 7.77 12.70
CA ILE A 111 -10.25 7.75 12.87
C ILE A 111 -10.63 8.06 14.32
N GLU A 112 -9.96 7.45 15.29
CA GLU A 112 -10.18 7.70 16.71
C GLU A 112 -9.95 9.18 17.08
N SER A 113 -8.90 9.80 16.53
CA SER A 113 -8.61 11.22 16.76
C SER A 113 -9.73 12.13 16.22
N GLN A 114 -10.28 11.84 15.05
CA GLN A 114 -11.37 12.59 14.45
C GLN A 114 -12.66 12.48 15.29
N ILE A 115 -12.99 11.26 15.73
CA ILE A 115 -14.14 11.01 16.62
C ILE A 115 -13.98 11.76 17.93
N ARG A 116 -12.78 11.72 18.54
CA ARG A 116 -12.48 12.42 19.79
C ARG A 116 -12.62 13.94 19.63
N SER A 117 -12.06 14.50 18.55
CA SER A 117 -12.17 15.92 18.24
C SER A 117 -13.64 16.34 18.09
N GLN A 118 -14.44 15.56 17.36
CA GLN A 118 -15.84 15.87 17.13
C GLN A 118 -16.70 15.78 18.40
N ARG A 119 -16.41 14.82 19.30
CA ARG A 119 -17.05 14.73 20.63
C ARG A 119 -16.70 15.95 21.49
N SER A 120 -15.43 16.34 21.52
CA SER A 120 -14.97 17.50 22.28
C SER A 120 -15.68 18.79 21.84
N SER A 121 -15.80 19.02 20.53
CA SER A 121 -16.56 20.18 20.01
C SER A 121 -18.03 20.15 20.42
N LYS A 122 -18.69 18.99 20.39
CA LYS A 122 -20.09 18.86 20.82
C LYS A 122 -20.26 19.10 22.32
N THR A 123 -19.35 18.59 23.15
CA THR A 123 -19.36 18.84 24.60
C THR A 123 -19.16 20.32 24.91
N LEU A 124 -18.23 21.00 24.23
CA LEU A 124 -18.03 22.44 24.39
C LEU A 124 -19.27 23.26 24.00
N ALA A 125 -19.88 22.95 22.85
CA ALA A 125 -21.09 23.64 22.40
C ALA A 125 -22.26 23.45 23.37
N PHE A 126 -22.42 22.26 23.96
CA PHE A 126 -23.45 21.99 24.95
C PHE A 126 -23.19 22.73 26.27
N ALA A 127 -21.94 22.79 26.73
CA ALA A 127 -21.57 23.56 27.92
C ALA A 127 -21.84 25.06 27.75
N GLN A 128 -21.59 25.63 26.57
CA GLN A 128 -21.89 27.03 26.27
C GLN A 128 -23.39 27.35 26.32
N LEU A 129 -24.25 26.41 25.89
CA LEU A 129 -25.71 26.55 25.98
C LEU A 129 -26.24 26.51 27.42
N LEU A 130 -25.58 25.80 28.33
CA LEU A 130 -25.99 25.72 29.75
C LEU A 130 -25.60 26.95 30.57
N HIS A 131 -24.72 27.81 30.04
CA HIS A 131 -24.25 29.03 30.69
C HIS A 131 -24.78 30.33 30.04
N ALA A 132 -25.71 30.22 29.08
CA ALA A 132 -26.42 31.31 28.44
C ALA A 132 -27.84 31.45 29.01
#